data_AF-A0A3D2X2U1-F1
#
_entry.id   AF-A0A3D2X2U1-F1
#
_cell.length_a   1.000
_cell.length_b   1.000
_cell.length_c   1.000
_cell.angle_alpha   90.00
_cell.angle_beta   90.00
_cell.angle_gamma   90.00
#
_symmetry.space_group_name_H-M   'P 1'
#
loop_
_entity.id
_entity.type
_entity.pdbx_description
1 polymer ?
#
loop_
_entity_poly.entity_id
_entity_poly.type
_entity_poly.pdbx_seq_one_letter_code
_entity_poly.pdbx_strand_id
1 'polypeptide(L)'
;MGYLSPAGIILTAIIIADWSFAFEIAYRISQPKKNFHLRDKVQDNEMLLNTARRTWQFFKDLSTKENNWLCPDNYQIEVVEKVSEKTSPTNVGLQFLAILSARDFGFETLSSMVAYVENLMVTVQKMQKWKGHLYNWYDIKTLEVLNPAYISTVDSGNFLGHLVALKNGLLEQIDKPVYLDNFLSELRIAIKNSNEEIQLRTGNSTENGLRAEYQKIGELIEDIADIWENLHEMELKPSTDYCYTRLLMNKIDSIVNEVAALKLKEESFSSYPTLRYVAAKDNKFANSMINRIRELSNKIDCILKNVDLRFLFDEKRMLFHIGYHVSSHMLDDGCYDLMASESALTSLLAIAMGEVPLKHWYKLGRPLTIVGGIPCFVSWSGTMFEYLMPNL
;
A
#
# COMPACT_ATOMS: atom_id res chain seq x y z
N MET A 1 -55.92 39.56 2.97
CA MET A 1 -54.46 39.38 2.85
C MET A 1 -53.85 40.76 2.80
N GLY A 2 -53.14 41.18 3.86
CA GLY A 2 -52.57 42.53 3.94
C GLY A 2 -51.39 42.66 2.98
N TYR A 3 -51.47 43.58 2.03
CA TYR A 3 -50.32 43.93 1.19
C TYR A 3 -49.26 44.60 2.07
N LEU A 4 -48.03 44.09 2.03
CA LEU A 4 -46.89 44.72 2.69
C LEU A 4 -46.74 46.15 2.17
N SER A 5 -46.46 47.10 3.06
CA SER A 5 -46.10 48.46 2.66
C SER A 5 -44.83 48.42 1.78
N PRO A 6 -44.55 49.45 0.96
CA PRO A 6 -43.32 49.51 0.16
C PRO A 6 -42.05 49.26 0.99
N ALA A 7 -42.02 49.77 2.23
CA ALA A 7 -40.94 49.50 3.17
C ALA A 7 -40.87 48.02 3.62
N GLY A 8 -42.03 47.38 3.84
CA GLY A 8 -42.11 45.96 4.16
C GLY A 8 -41.67 45.04 3.01
N ILE A 9 -41.96 45.41 1.76
CA ILE A 9 -41.49 44.69 0.56
C ILE A 9 -39.96 44.77 0.47
N ILE A 10 -39.39 45.96 0.66
CA ILE A 10 -37.92 46.16 0.65
C ILE A 10 -37.26 45.32 1.74
N LEU A 11 -37.78 45.34 2.97
CA LEU A 11 -37.24 44.53 4.08
C LEU A 11 -37.32 43.02 3.79
N THR A 12 -38.44 42.56 3.24
CA THR A 12 -38.63 41.15 2.89
C THR A 12 -37.66 40.71 1.79
N ALA A 13 -37.44 41.57 0.78
CA ALA A 13 -36.46 41.31 -0.27
C ALA A 13 -35.02 41.22 0.27
N ILE A 14 -34.65 42.08 1.22
CA ILE A 14 -33.35 42.02 1.89
C ILE A 14 -33.18 40.70 2.65
N ILE A 15 -34.19 40.28 3.43
CA ILE A 15 -34.12 39.01 4.20
C ILE A 15 -34.03 37.80 3.27
N ILE A 16 -34.80 37.76 2.17
CA ILE A 16 -34.74 36.68 1.18
C ILE A 16 -33.36 36.64 0.51
N ALA A 17 -32.80 37.80 0.15
CA ALA A 17 -31.47 37.87 -0.42
C ALA A 17 -30.42 37.35 0.56
N ASP A 18 -30.45 37.80 1.82
CA ASP A 18 -29.52 37.37 2.86
C ASP A 18 -29.59 35.86 3.11
N TRP A 19 -30.81 35.31 3.21
CA TRP A 19 -31.04 33.86 3.30
C TRP A 19 -30.55 33.07 2.08
N SER A 20 -30.70 33.64 0.87
CA SER A 20 -30.23 33.00 -0.36
C SER A 20 -28.71 32.98 -0.45
N PHE A 21 -28.02 33.96 0.15
CA PHE A 21 -26.55 34.03 0.20
C PHE A 21 -25.94 33.31 1.42
N ALA A 22 -26.75 32.93 2.42
CA ALA A 22 -26.27 32.25 3.62
C ALA A 22 -25.49 30.95 3.31
N PHE A 23 -25.89 30.20 2.28
CA PHE A 23 -25.17 28.99 1.85
C PHE A 23 -23.75 29.32 1.35
N GLU A 24 -23.58 30.39 0.57
CA GLU A 24 -22.26 30.80 0.05
C GLU A 24 -21.37 31.33 1.18
N ILE A 25 -21.93 32.09 2.12
CA ILE A 25 -21.21 32.56 3.31
C ILE A 25 -20.77 31.37 4.18
N ALA A 26 -21.69 30.43 4.45
CA ALA A 26 -21.37 29.20 5.19
C ALA A 26 -20.31 28.37 4.45
N TYR A 27 -20.41 28.25 3.12
CA TYR A 27 -19.41 27.56 2.30
C TYR A 27 -18.03 28.23 2.41
N ARG A 28 -17.95 29.57 2.29
CA ARG A 28 -16.69 30.31 2.43
C ARG A 28 -16.07 30.23 3.81
N ILE A 29 -16.89 30.30 4.88
CA ILE A 29 -16.43 30.12 6.26
C ILE A 29 -15.97 28.67 6.48
N SER A 30 -16.62 27.69 5.84
CA SER A 30 -16.25 26.28 5.95
C SER A 30 -14.98 25.91 5.18
N GLN A 31 -14.47 26.79 4.31
CA GLN A 31 -13.23 26.50 3.60
C GLN A 31 -12.03 26.54 4.56
N PRO A 32 -11.19 25.50 4.58
CA PRO A 32 -10.00 25.48 5.41
C PRO A 32 -9.05 26.61 4.98
N LYS A 33 -8.50 27.35 5.96
CA LYS A 33 -7.46 28.33 5.71
C LYS A 33 -6.27 27.63 5.04
N LYS A 34 -6.02 27.93 3.76
CA LYS A 34 -4.82 27.48 3.06
C LYS A 34 -3.62 28.28 3.56
N ASN A 35 -2.92 27.74 4.55
CA ASN A 35 -1.58 28.22 4.88
C ASN A 35 -0.64 27.77 3.76
N PHE A 36 -0.28 28.70 2.87
CA PHE A 36 0.78 28.49 1.90
C PHE A 36 2.12 28.55 2.62
N HIS A 37 2.62 27.40 3.09
CA HIS A 37 4.03 27.28 3.38
C HIS A 37 4.79 27.22 2.04
N LEU A 38 5.70 28.16 1.81
CA LEU A 38 6.72 28.09 0.76
C LEU A 38 7.66 26.93 1.11
N ARG A 39 7.27 25.70 0.78
CA ARG A 39 8.13 24.52 0.93
C ARG A 39 8.91 24.29 -0.36
N ASP A 40 10.17 23.92 -0.22
CA ASP A 40 10.98 23.45 -1.34
C ASP A 40 10.48 22.07 -1.76
N LYS A 41 9.67 22.05 -2.83
CA LYS A 41 9.02 20.83 -3.32
C LYS A 41 10.02 19.74 -3.73
N VAL A 42 11.23 20.11 -4.17
CA VAL A 42 12.21 19.11 -4.63
C VAL A 42 12.82 18.39 -3.44
N GLN A 43 13.23 19.14 -2.42
CA GLN A 43 13.76 18.57 -1.18
C GLN A 43 12.71 17.72 -0.45
N ASP A 44 11.47 18.21 -0.37
CA ASP A 44 10.36 17.47 0.25
C ASP A 44 10.09 16.15 -0.50
N ASN A 45 10.10 16.16 -1.84
CA ASN A 45 9.87 14.96 -2.63
C ASN A 45 10.96 13.90 -2.40
N GLU A 46 12.23 14.28 -2.40
CA GLU A 46 13.31 13.32 -2.17
C GLU A 46 13.31 12.81 -0.73
N MET A 47 12.95 13.65 0.25
CA MET A 47 12.76 13.20 1.63
C MET A 47 11.66 12.12 1.71
N LEU A 48 10.51 12.33 1.06
CA LEU A 48 9.41 11.37 1.03
C LEU A 48 9.79 10.08 0.31
N LEU A 49 10.45 10.16 -0.85
CA LEU A 49 10.91 8.99 -1.58
C LEU A 49 11.96 8.21 -0.79
N ASN A 50 12.89 8.90 -0.11
CA ASN A 50 13.86 8.25 0.76
C ASN A 50 13.19 7.55 1.94
N THR A 51 12.16 8.15 2.55
CA THR A 51 11.34 7.47 3.56
C THR A 51 10.68 6.22 2.96
N ALA A 52 10.07 6.32 1.79
CA ALA A 52 9.45 5.19 1.11
C ALA A 52 10.44 4.06 0.80
N ARG A 53 11.67 4.37 0.33
CA ARG A 53 12.74 3.39 0.12
C ARG A 53 13.11 2.66 1.40
N ARG A 54 13.31 3.40 2.49
CA ARG A 54 13.64 2.83 3.81
C ARG A 54 12.50 1.98 4.37
N THR A 55 11.25 2.39 4.18
CA THR A 55 10.07 1.60 4.56
C THR A 55 9.96 0.33 3.71
N TRP A 56 10.23 0.40 2.40
CA TRP A 56 10.28 -0.80 1.55
C TRP A 56 11.39 -1.76 1.98
N GLN A 57 12.55 -1.22 2.36
CA GLN A 57 13.69 -2.01 2.84
C GLN A 57 13.33 -2.85 4.08
N PHE A 58 12.52 -2.32 5.00
CA PHE A 58 12.00 -3.09 6.13
C PHE A 58 11.27 -4.37 5.68
N PHE A 59 10.41 -4.27 4.66
CA PHE A 59 9.71 -5.45 4.14
C PHE A 59 10.67 -6.42 3.47
N LYS A 60 11.65 -5.93 2.69
CA LYS A 60 12.65 -6.80 2.04
C LYS A 60 13.49 -7.61 3.03
N ASP A 61 13.93 -6.95 4.11
CA ASP A 61 14.85 -7.58 5.05
C ASP A 61 14.15 -8.56 6.00
N LEU A 62 12.89 -8.30 6.35
CA LEU A 62 12.20 -9.09 7.38
C LEU A 62 11.20 -10.11 6.82
N SER A 63 10.72 -9.91 5.59
CA SER A 63 9.78 -10.84 4.93
C SER A 63 10.55 -11.94 4.20
N THR A 64 11.30 -12.75 4.94
CA THR A 64 12.17 -13.80 4.39
C THR A 64 11.47 -15.16 4.31
N LYS A 65 12.10 -16.14 3.66
CA LYS A 65 11.58 -17.51 3.59
C LYS A 65 11.41 -18.15 4.97
N GLU A 66 12.32 -17.86 5.90
CA GLU A 66 12.30 -18.37 7.28
C GLU A 66 11.08 -17.84 8.06
N ASN A 67 10.64 -16.62 7.75
CA ASN A 67 9.44 -16.00 8.32
C ASN A 67 8.20 -16.21 7.43
N ASN A 68 8.21 -17.24 6.58
CA ASN A 68 7.14 -17.54 5.61
C ASN A 68 6.73 -16.34 4.75
N TRP A 69 7.66 -15.43 4.45
CA TRP A 69 7.44 -14.19 3.71
C TRP A 69 6.51 -13.19 4.39
N LEU A 70 6.20 -13.35 5.68
CA LEU A 70 5.35 -12.44 6.45
C LEU A 70 6.17 -11.33 7.08
N CYS A 71 5.65 -10.11 7.07
CA CYS A 71 6.21 -9.03 7.87
C CYS A 71 5.91 -9.24 9.37
N PRO A 72 6.85 -8.89 10.26
CA PRO A 72 6.62 -8.92 11.71
C PRO A 72 5.75 -7.73 12.14
N ASP A 73 5.03 -7.90 13.25
CA ASP A 73 4.18 -6.87 13.86
C ASP A 73 4.97 -5.67 14.40
N ASN A 74 6.19 -5.92 14.86
CA ASN A 74 7.03 -4.89 15.47
C ASN A 74 8.50 -5.17 15.21
N TYR A 75 9.26 -4.11 15.01
CA TYR A 75 10.71 -4.10 14.91
C TYR A 75 11.27 -2.95 15.73
N GLN A 76 12.09 -3.28 16.73
CA GLN A 76 12.67 -2.32 17.65
C GLN A 76 14.18 -2.31 17.51
N ILE A 77 14.71 -1.12 17.25
CA ILE A 77 16.14 -0.84 17.22
C ILE A 77 16.49 -0.13 18.53
N GLU A 78 16.88 -0.92 19.54
CA GLU A 78 17.49 -0.42 20.78
C GLU A 78 18.99 -0.80 20.80
N VAL A 79 19.54 -1.19 21.95
CA VAL A 79 20.90 -1.75 22.06
C VAL A 79 20.97 -3.14 21.40
N VAL A 80 19.84 -3.86 21.36
CA VAL A 80 19.69 -5.15 20.68
C VAL A 80 18.45 -5.07 19.80
N GLU A 81 18.58 -5.50 18.55
CA GLU A 81 17.46 -5.60 17.62
C GLU A 81 16.46 -6.65 18.10
N LYS A 82 15.19 -6.26 18.20
CA LYS A 82 14.09 -7.17 18.54
C LYS A 82 13.07 -7.18 17.42
N VAL A 83 12.92 -8.34 16.79
CA VAL A 83 11.90 -8.61 15.77
C VAL A 83 10.78 -9.41 16.43
N SER A 84 9.55 -8.94 16.26
CA SER A 84 8.38 -9.69 16.73
C SER A 84 8.19 -10.97 15.92
N GLU A 85 7.91 -12.08 16.57
CA GLU A 85 7.64 -13.36 15.91
C GLU A 85 6.16 -13.51 15.49
N LYS A 86 5.36 -12.45 15.58
CA LYS A 86 3.94 -12.47 15.21
C LYS A 86 3.60 -11.48 14.09
N THR A 87 2.49 -11.72 13.40
CA THR A 87 1.89 -10.80 12.43
C THR A 87 0.37 -10.75 12.54
N SER A 88 -0.24 -9.72 11.95
CA SER A 88 -1.69 -9.50 11.91
C SER A 88 -2.21 -9.42 10.47
N PRO A 89 -3.52 -9.65 10.23
CA PRO A 89 -4.10 -9.52 8.89
C PRO A 89 -3.94 -8.10 8.32
N THR A 90 -4.04 -7.06 9.15
CA THR A 90 -3.81 -5.67 8.73
C THR A 90 -2.38 -5.50 8.19
N ASN A 91 -1.37 -6.01 8.90
CA ASN A 91 0.03 -5.92 8.49
C ASN A 91 0.28 -6.67 7.17
N VAL A 92 -0.33 -7.86 7.00
CA VAL A 92 -0.25 -8.63 5.75
C VAL A 92 -0.89 -7.87 4.59
N GLY A 93 -2.04 -7.23 4.81
CA GLY A 93 -2.68 -6.38 3.81
C GLY A 93 -1.82 -5.19 3.40
N LEU A 94 -1.23 -4.49 4.38
CA LEU A 94 -0.32 -3.38 4.13
C LEU A 94 0.96 -3.84 3.41
N GLN A 95 1.47 -5.03 3.72
CA GLN A 95 2.62 -5.60 3.04
C GLN A 95 2.34 -5.83 1.55
N PHE A 96 1.15 -6.34 1.19
CA PHE A 96 0.75 -6.46 -0.21
C PHE A 96 0.76 -5.09 -0.94
N LEU A 97 0.20 -4.06 -0.31
CA LEU A 97 0.20 -2.72 -0.88
C LEU A 97 1.59 -2.11 -0.96
N ALA A 98 2.46 -2.38 0.02
CA ALA A 98 3.85 -1.96 0.00
C ALA A 98 4.62 -2.60 -1.17
N ILE A 99 4.39 -3.89 -1.45
CA ILE A 99 4.97 -4.59 -2.61
C ILE A 99 4.55 -3.93 -3.93
N LEU A 100 3.26 -3.65 -4.10
CA LEU A 100 2.74 -2.98 -5.28
C LEU A 100 3.29 -1.54 -5.41
N SER A 101 3.35 -0.81 -4.29
CA SER A 101 3.86 0.56 -4.25
C SER A 101 5.35 0.61 -4.59
N ALA A 102 6.15 -0.35 -4.13
CA ALA A 102 7.57 -0.43 -4.47
C ALA A 102 7.80 -0.56 -5.98
N ARG A 103 6.90 -1.27 -6.68
CA ARG A 103 6.90 -1.31 -8.14
C ARG A 103 6.51 0.03 -8.75
N ASP A 104 5.43 0.65 -8.30
CA ASP A 104 4.97 1.94 -8.82
C ASP A 104 5.97 3.08 -8.56
N PHE A 105 6.75 3.01 -7.47
CA PHE A 105 7.87 3.92 -7.20
C PHE A 105 9.14 3.62 -8.01
N GLY A 106 9.23 2.49 -8.73
CA GLY A 106 10.41 2.11 -9.48
C GLY A 106 11.52 1.46 -8.63
N PHE A 107 11.24 1.13 -7.37
CA PHE A 107 12.17 0.44 -6.48
C PHE A 107 12.40 -1.01 -6.91
N GLU A 108 11.35 -1.67 -7.41
CA GLU A 108 11.38 -3.07 -7.86
C GLU A 108 10.95 -3.24 -9.32
N THR A 109 11.44 -4.30 -9.94
CA THR A 109 11.00 -4.73 -11.28
C THR A 109 9.61 -5.36 -11.22
N LEU A 110 8.97 -5.52 -12.39
CA LEU A 110 7.68 -6.18 -12.47
C LEU A 110 7.79 -7.65 -12.05
N SER A 111 8.86 -8.34 -12.46
CA SER A 111 9.07 -9.74 -12.12
C SER A 111 9.27 -9.95 -10.61
N SER A 112 10.06 -9.08 -9.97
CA SER A 112 10.27 -9.12 -8.52
C SER A 112 8.98 -8.87 -7.76
N MET A 113 8.20 -7.86 -8.16
CA MET A 113 6.91 -7.54 -7.54
C MET A 113 5.96 -8.75 -7.59
N VAL A 114 5.76 -9.35 -8.77
CA VAL A 114 4.88 -10.53 -8.90
C VAL A 114 5.38 -11.69 -8.05
N ALA A 115 6.70 -11.94 -7.99
CA ALA A 115 7.28 -12.99 -7.16
C ALA A 115 7.04 -12.74 -5.65
N TYR A 116 7.19 -11.52 -5.17
CA TYR A 116 6.90 -11.19 -3.76
C TYR A 116 5.42 -11.40 -3.42
N VAL A 117 4.51 -10.94 -4.29
CA VAL A 117 3.06 -11.14 -4.11
C VAL A 117 2.72 -12.63 -4.12
N GLU A 118 3.28 -13.42 -5.02
CA GLU A 118 3.05 -14.87 -5.07
C GLU A 118 3.53 -15.58 -3.82
N ASN A 119 4.74 -15.27 -3.35
CA ASN A 119 5.31 -15.85 -2.14
C ASN A 119 4.42 -15.58 -0.93
N LEU A 120 4.02 -14.32 -0.73
CA LEU A 120 3.13 -13.93 0.36
C LEU A 120 1.73 -14.55 0.22
N MET A 121 1.16 -14.57 -0.99
CA MET A 121 -0.16 -15.16 -1.26
C MET A 121 -0.17 -16.67 -0.98
N VAL A 122 0.90 -17.39 -1.33
CA VAL A 122 1.04 -18.82 -1.01
C VAL A 122 1.01 -19.03 0.51
N THR A 123 1.66 -18.17 1.29
CA THR A 123 1.59 -18.23 2.75
C THR A 123 0.18 -17.96 3.27
N VAL A 124 -0.45 -16.87 2.80
CA VAL A 124 -1.84 -16.53 3.18
C VAL A 124 -2.80 -17.67 2.90
N GLN A 125 -2.65 -18.39 1.78
CA GLN A 125 -3.50 -19.54 1.47
C GLN A 125 -3.35 -20.69 2.48
N LYS A 126 -2.14 -20.93 3.00
CA LYS A 126 -1.85 -21.98 4.00
C LYS A 126 -2.32 -21.64 5.41
N MET A 127 -2.38 -20.36 5.76
CA MET A 127 -2.77 -19.92 7.11
C MET A 127 -4.17 -20.42 7.47
N GLN A 128 -4.35 -20.88 8.71
CA GLN A 128 -5.65 -21.32 9.23
C GLN A 128 -6.67 -20.18 9.17
N LYS A 129 -7.94 -20.47 8.86
CA LYS A 129 -8.99 -19.45 8.74
C LYS A 129 -10.24 -19.86 9.51
N TRP A 130 -11.00 -18.88 9.96
CA TRP A 130 -12.33 -19.05 10.54
C TRP A 130 -13.38 -18.39 9.66
N LYS A 131 -14.26 -19.17 9.04
CA LYS A 131 -15.29 -18.65 8.09
C LYS A 131 -14.72 -17.73 7.01
N GLY A 132 -13.52 -18.05 6.51
CA GLY A 132 -12.80 -17.24 5.52
C GLY A 132 -11.97 -16.09 6.11
N HIS A 133 -12.11 -15.75 7.39
CA HIS A 133 -11.32 -14.72 8.06
C HIS A 133 -9.98 -15.26 8.52
N LEU A 134 -8.95 -14.40 8.48
CA LEU A 134 -7.71 -14.62 9.20
C LEU A 134 -7.91 -14.28 10.69
N TYR A 135 -7.24 -15.03 11.56
CA TYR A 135 -7.10 -14.70 12.98
C TYR A 135 -6.26 -13.43 13.18
N ASN A 136 -6.43 -12.76 14.31
CA ASN A 136 -5.71 -11.52 14.63
C ASN A 136 -4.19 -11.71 14.76
N TRP A 137 -3.72 -12.88 15.21
CA TRP A 137 -2.31 -13.15 15.44
C TRP A 137 -1.88 -14.53 14.95
N TYR A 138 -0.78 -14.55 14.21
CA TYR A 138 -0.06 -15.77 13.81
C TYR A 138 1.41 -15.65 14.16
N ASP A 139 2.02 -16.78 14.50
CA ASP A 139 3.47 -16.92 14.51
C ASP A 139 4.01 -16.91 13.07
N ILE A 140 4.97 -16.04 12.77
CA ILE A 140 5.50 -15.87 11.40
C ILE A 140 6.39 -17.03 10.95
N LYS A 141 6.92 -17.84 11.87
CA LYS A 141 7.81 -18.97 11.56
C LYS A 141 7.01 -20.27 11.43
N THR A 142 6.05 -20.51 12.32
CA THR A 142 5.28 -21.76 12.34
C THR A 142 3.92 -21.66 11.63
N LEU A 143 3.41 -20.45 11.40
CA LEU A 143 2.05 -20.16 10.93
C LEU A 143 0.95 -20.61 11.91
N GLU A 144 1.30 -20.92 13.16
CA GLU A 144 0.34 -21.28 14.19
C GLU A 144 -0.46 -20.05 14.63
N VAL A 145 -1.75 -20.27 14.90
CA VAL A 145 -2.63 -19.25 15.46
C VAL A 145 -2.24 -19.02 16.92
N LEU A 146 -1.95 -17.77 17.28
CA LEU A 146 -1.61 -17.43 18.66
C LEU A 146 -2.87 -17.30 19.52
N ASN A 147 -2.78 -17.76 20.77
CA ASN A 147 -3.88 -17.65 21.72
C ASN A 147 -3.93 -16.27 22.39
N PRO A 148 -5.13 -15.70 22.63
CA PRO A 148 -6.44 -16.27 22.30
C PRO A 148 -6.78 -16.16 20.80
N ALA A 149 -7.35 -17.24 20.24
CA ALA A 149 -7.83 -17.26 18.87
C ALA A 149 -9.02 -16.30 18.69
N TYR A 150 -8.79 -15.20 17.96
CA TYR A 150 -9.73 -14.10 17.86
C TYR A 150 -9.85 -13.60 16.42
N ILE A 151 -11.08 -13.27 16.00
CA ILE A 151 -11.37 -12.64 14.70
C ILE A 151 -11.71 -11.19 14.94
N SER A 152 -10.89 -10.29 14.42
CA SER A 152 -11.06 -8.85 14.51
C SER A 152 -11.82 -8.33 13.29
N THR A 153 -12.84 -7.50 13.53
CA THR A 153 -13.60 -6.83 12.45
C THR A 153 -12.69 -5.89 11.66
N VAL A 154 -11.86 -5.10 12.35
CA VAL A 154 -10.92 -4.15 11.72
C VAL A 154 -9.88 -4.88 10.90
N ASP A 155 -9.24 -5.91 11.45
CA ASP A 155 -8.22 -6.65 10.73
C ASP A 155 -8.79 -7.34 9.49
N SER A 156 -10.01 -7.88 9.61
CA SER A 156 -10.70 -8.51 8.49
C SER A 156 -10.98 -7.50 7.38
N GLY A 157 -11.61 -6.36 7.69
CA GLY A 157 -11.97 -5.39 6.67
C GLY A 157 -10.77 -4.72 6.03
N ASN A 158 -9.74 -4.37 6.80
CA ASN A 158 -8.50 -3.81 6.27
C ASN A 158 -7.81 -4.80 5.33
N PHE A 159 -7.62 -6.05 5.76
CA PHE A 159 -7.02 -7.08 4.92
C PHE A 159 -7.77 -7.26 3.60
N LEU A 160 -9.10 -7.41 3.65
CA LEU A 160 -9.92 -7.61 2.44
C LEU A 160 -9.92 -6.36 1.54
N GLY A 161 -10.01 -5.15 2.12
CA GLY A 161 -9.95 -3.90 1.37
C GLY A 161 -8.61 -3.74 0.65
N HIS A 162 -7.51 -4.01 1.33
CA HIS A 162 -6.17 -4.02 0.73
C HIS A 162 -6.06 -5.07 -0.40
N LEU A 163 -6.70 -6.24 -0.27
CA LEU A 163 -6.74 -7.21 -1.36
C LEU A 163 -7.50 -6.69 -2.59
N VAL A 164 -8.59 -5.94 -2.41
CA VAL A 164 -9.30 -5.30 -3.53
C VAL A 164 -8.40 -4.29 -4.24
N ALA A 165 -7.67 -3.46 -3.51
CA ALA A 165 -6.70 -2.52 -4.07
C ALA A 165 -5.56 -3.26 -4.80
N LEU A 166 -4.97 -4.28 -4.16
CA LEU A 166 -3.95 -5.14 -4.76
C LEU A 166 -4.43 -5.76 -6.07
N LYS A 167 -5.64 -6.34 -6.10
CA LYS A 167 -6.20 -6.97 -7.31
C LYS A 167 -6.23 -6.00 -8.48
N ASN A 168 -6.77 -4.81 -8.26
CA ASN A 168 -6.88 -3.80 -9.32
C ASN A 168 -5.51 -3.29 -9.74
N GLY A 169 -4.62 -3.03 -8.79
CA GLY A 169 -3.24 -2.63 -9.07
C GLY A 169 -2.46 -3.69 -9.86
N LEU A 170 -2.61 -4.97 -9.54
CA LEU A 170 -2.01 -6.08 -10.29
C LEU A 170 -2.50 -6.12 -11.74
N LEU A 171 -3.81 -5.99 -11.95
CA LEU A 171 -4.39 -5.97 -13.30
C LEU A 171 -3.92 -4.76 -14.11
N GLU A 172 -3.77 -3.61 -13.47
CA GLU A 172 -3.23 -2.40 -14.09
C GLU A 172 -1.80 -2.59 -14.61
N GLN A 173 -0.97 -3.42 -13.95
CA GLN A 173 0.40 -3.69 -14.40
C GLN A 173 0.48 -4.35 -15.79
N ILE A 174 -0.60 -4.95 -16.28
CA ILE A 174 -0.66 -5.51 -17.64
C ILE A 174 -0.55 -4.39 -18.70
N ASP A 175 -1.09 -3.22 -18.38
CA ASP A 175 -1.22 -2.07 -19.27
C ASP A 175 -0.24 -0.95 -18.93
N LYS A 176 0.37 -0.97 -17.74
CA LYS A 176 1.49 -0.07 -17.41
C LYS A 176 2.75 -0.42 -18.22
N PRO A 177 3.61 0.58 -18.50
CA PRO A 177 4.92 0.33 -19.08
C PRO A 177 5.78 -0.58 -18.18
N VAL A 178 6.57 -1.47 -18.79
CA VAL A 178 7.49 -2.37 -18.07
C VAL A 178 8.53 -1.58 -17.28
N TYR A 179 9.01 -0.47 -17.81
CA TYR A 179 9.82 0.50 -17.07
C TYR A 179 9.09 1.84 -17.00
N LEU A 180 8.83 2.29 -15.78
CA LEU A 180 8.15 3.55 -15.48
C LEU A 180 9.12 4.74 -15.58
N ASP A 181 8.60 5.96 -15.66
CA ASP A 181 9.42 7.18 -15.80
C ASP A 181 10.44 7.37 -14.67
N ASN A 182 10.10 6.93 -13.45
CA ASN A 182 10.96 7.01 -12.27
C ASN A 182 12.01 5.88 -12.19
N PHE A 183 11.97 4.89 -13.08
CA PHE A 183 12.86 3.73 -13.01
C PHE A 183 14.34 4.12 -13.10
N LEU A 184 14.69 4.98 -14.07
CA LEU A 184 16.08 5.41 -14.26
C LEU A 184 16.59 6.27 -13.10
N SER A 185 15.75 7.17 -12.56
CA SER A 185 16.14 7.98 -11.41
C SER A 185 16.39 7.12 -10.18
N GLU A 186 15.53 6.13 -9.93
CA GLU A 186 15.70 5.23 -8.78
C GLU A 186 16.88 4.27 -8.94
N LEU A 187 17.20 3.86 -10.17
CA LEU A 187 18.41 3.08 -10.43
C LEU A 187 19.68 3.90 -10.18
N ARG A 188 19.71 5.18 -10.59
CA ARG A 188 20.83 6.09 -10.28
C ARG A 188 21.01 6.26 -8.77
N ILE A 189 19.92 6.37 -8.02
CA ILE A 189 19.98 6.49 -6.56
C ILE A 189 20.52 5.19 -5.94
N ALA A 190 20.10 4.02 -6.43
CA ALA A 190 20.63 2.75 -5.96
C ALA A 190 22.15 2.62 -6.21
N ILE A 191 22.63 3.05 -7.39
CA ILE A 191 24.06 3.10 -7.73
C ILE A 191 24.80 4.08 -6.81
N LYS A 192 24.26 5.28 -6.63
CA LYS A 192 24.84 6.28 -5.73
C LYS A 192 24.98 5.74 -4.30
N ASN A 193 23.94 5.12 -3.76
CA ASN A 193 23.97 4.56 -2.41
C ASN A 193 25.00 3.42 -2.28
N SER A 194 25.16 2.59 -3.31
CA SER A 194 26.21 1.56 -3.34
C SER A 194 27.61 2.19 -3.38
N ASN A 195 27.84 3.20 -4.22
CA ASN A 195 29.13 3.89 -4.27
C ASN A 195 29.48 4.56 -2.93
N GLU A 196 28.51 5.23 -2.29
CA GLU A 196 28.68 5.83 -0.97
C GLU A 196 28.99 4.77 0.11
N GLU A 197 28.29 3.64 0.10
CA GLU A 197 28.55 2.50 0.99
C GLU A 197 29.97 1.94 0.80
N ILE A 198 30.42 1.76 -0.44
CA ILE A 198 31.76 1.27 -0.76
C ILE A 198 32.83 2.28 -0.33
N GLN A 199 32.64 3.56 -0.61
CA GLN A 199 33.56 4.63 -0.24
C GLN A 199 33.71 4.73 1.29
N LEU A 200 32.60 4.65 2.03
CA LEU A 200 32.61 4.71 3.49
C LEU A 200 33.35 3.52 4.11
N ARG A 201 33.28 2.33 3.51
CA ARG A 201 33.88 1.12 4.08
C ARG A 201 35.31 0.84 3.61
N THR A 202 35.63 1.14 2.36
CA THR A 202 36.94 0.81 1.77
C THR A 202 37.88 2.01 1.69
N GLY A 203 37.36 3.25 1.78
CA GLY A 203 38.12 4.47 1.52
C GLY A 203 38.39 4.73 0.03
N ASN A 204 38.07 3.78 -0.86
CA ASN A 204 38.24 3.91 -2.30
C ASN A 204 36.96 4.44 -2.96
N SER A 205 37.12 5.39 -3.87
CA SER A 205 36.02 5.91 -4.67
C SER A 205 35.70 4.96 -5.80
N THR A 206 34.42 4.62 -5.93
CA THR A 206 33.88 3.91 -7.08
C THR A 206 33.06 4.88 -7.91
N GLU A 207 33.39 4.99 -9.20
CA GLU A 207 32.75 5.91 -10.14
C GLU A 207 31.71 5.19 -11.01
N ASN A 208 31.02 4.19 -10.45
CA ASN A 208 29.92 3.55 -11.17
C ASN A 208 28.83 4.57 -11.45
N GLY A 209 28.40 4.66 -12.71
CA GLY A 209 27.46 5.67 -13.14
C GLY A 209 26.75 5.27 -14.43
N LEU A 210 25.57 5.84 -14.62
CA LEU A 210 24.78 5.67 -15.84
C LEU A 210 24.95 6.91 -16.73
N ARG A 211 24.93 6.71 -18.05
CA ARG A 211 24.84 7.82 -19.03
C ARG A 211 23.65 8.73 -18.72
N ALA A 212 23.69 9.98 -19.20
CA ALA A 212 22.61 10.93 -18.93
C ALA A 212 21.25 10.48 -19.51
N GLU A 213 21.28 9.91 -20.72
CA GLU A 213 20.10 9.50 -21.47
C GLU A 213 20.34 8.17 -22.20
N TYR A 214 19.26 7.44 -22.46
CA TYR A 214 19.26 6.18 -23.20
C TYR A 214 18.19 6.24 -24.29
N GLN A 215 18.55 5.92 -25.53
CA GLN A 215 17.57 5.82 -26.61
C GLN A 215 16.93 4.43 -26.63
N LYS A 216 17.75 3.39 -26.46
CA LYS A 216 17.35 1.99 -26.44
C LYS A 216 17.57 1.37 -25.07
N ILE A 217 16.73 0.39 -24.73
CA ILE A 217 16.87 -0.37 -23.48
C ILE A 217 18.19 -1.17 -23.48
N GLY A 218 18.66 -1.65 -24.63
CA GLY A 218 19.93 -2.36 -24.75
C GLY A 218 21.15 -1.58 -24.27
N GLU A 219 21.17 -0.25 -24.50
CA GLU A 219 22.26 0.63 -24.05
C GLU A 219 22.34 0.70 -22.52
N LEU A 220 21.19 0.71 -21.84
CA LEU A 220 21.16 0.62 -20.37
C LEU A 220 21.68 -0.74 -19.89
N ILE A 221 21.32 -1.83 -20.58
CA ILE A 221 21.74 -3.18 -20.20
C ILE A 221 23.26 -3.32 -20.26
N GLU A 222 23.91 -2.72 -21.26
CA GLU A 222 25.37 -2.68 -21.35
C GLU A 222 25.97 -1.95 -20.13
N ASP A 223 25.52 -0.73 -19.83
CA ASP A 223 26.07 0.04 -18.71
C ASP A 223 25.87 -0.65 -17.36
N ILE A 224 24.69 -1.26 -17.10
CA ILE A 224 24.47 -1.96 -15.82
C ILE A 224 25.24 -3.28 -15.74
N ALA A 225 25.54 -3.92 -16.88
CA ALA A 225 26.38 -5.12 -16.91
C ALA A 225 27.83 -4.75 -16.54
N ASP A 226 28.36 -3.66 -17.10
CA ASP A 226 29.70 -3.16 -16.74
C ASP A 226 29.80 -2.82 -15.24
N ILE A 227 28.75 -2.18 -14.68
CA ILE A 227 28.67 -1.90 -13.24
C ILE A 227 28.65 -3.21 -12.43
N TRP A 228 27.85 -4.20 -12.86
CA TRP A 228 27.77 -5.48 -12.16
C TRP A 228 29.12 -6.21 -12.17
N GLU A 229 29.82 -6.24 -13.30
CA GLU A 229 31.15 -6.85 -13.43
C GLU A 229 32.16 -6.15 -12.50
N ASN A 230 32.19 -4.82 -12.49
CA ASN A 230 33.04 -4.04 -11.59
C ASN A 230 32.77 -4.38 -10.11
N LEU A 231 31.49 -4.38 -9.70
CA LEU A 231 31.11 -4.73 -8.33
C LEU A 231 31.46 -6.18 -7.97
N HIS A 232 31.38 -7.09 -8.93
CA HIS A 232 31.73 -8.50 -8.74
C HIS A 232 33.25 -8.68 -8.54
N GLU A 233 34.07 -8.00 -9.33
CA GLU A 233 35.54 -8.05 -9.26
C GLU A 233 36.12 -7.52 -7.94
N MET A 234 35.41 -6.61 -7.27
CA MET A 234 35.85 -6.03 -5.99
C MET A 234 35.88 -7.03 -4.82
N GLU A 235 35.29 -8.23 -4.98
CA GLU A 235 35.21 -9.26 -3.94
C GLU A 235 34.85 -8.74 -2.53
N LEU A 236 33.86 -7.83 -2.44
CA LEU A 236 33.48 -7.18 -1.19
C LEU A 236 33.01 -8.22 -0.14
N LYS A 237 33.82 -8.42 0.91
CA LYS A 237 33.58 -9.41 1.98
C LYS A 237 33.67 -8.79 3.37
N PRO A 238 32.78 -9.18 4.32
CA PRO A 238 31.63 -10.06 4.12
C PRO A 238 30.49 -9.33 3.37
N SER A 239 29.74 -10.02 2.51
CA SER A 239 28.67 -9.40 1.71
C SER A 239 27.51 -8.82 2.54
N THR A 240 27.38 -9.26 3.80
CA THR A 240 26.41 -8.73 4.77
C THR A 240 26.66 -7.27 5.12
N ASP A 241 27.90 -6.80 4.96
CA ASP A 241 28.28 -5.44 5.29
C ASP A 241 27.89 -4.45 4.18
N TYR A 242 27.64 -4.93 2.97
CA TYR A 242 27.36 -4.12 1.80
C TYR A 242 25.90 -4.31 1.36
N CYS A 243 24.98 -3.82 2.18
CA CYS A 243 23.54 -3.99 1.98
C CYS A 243 23.06 -3.31 0.69
N TYR A 244 23.42 -2.04 0.47
CA TYR A 244 23.01 -1.30 -0.73
C TYR A 244 23.60 -1.90 -1.99
N THR A 245 24.86 -2.32 -1.93
CA THR A 245 25.55 -2.97 -3.05
C THR A 245 24.90 -4.31 -3.41
N ARG A 246 24.59 -5.14 -2.42
CA ARG A 246 23.87 -6.41 -2.63
C ARG A 246 22.48 -6.19 -3.24
N LEU A 247 21.74 -5.17 -2.76
CA LEU A 247 20.42 -4.83 -3.30
C LEU A 247 20.52 -4.35 -4.75
N LEU A 248 21.53 -3.54 -5.07
CA LEU A 248 21.81 -3.09 -6.43
C LEU A 248 22.12 -4.26 -7.35
N MET A 249 23.02 -5.18 -6.95
CA MET A 249 23.35 -6.36 -7.75
C MET A 249 22.11 -7.22 -8.04
N ASN A 250 21.31 -7.52 -7.01
CA ASN A 250 20.06 -8.27 -7.18
C ASN A 250 19.08 -7.54 -8.13
N LYS A 251 19.02 -6.20 -8.05
CA LYS A 251 18.20 -5.38 -8.94
C LYS A 251 18.69 -5.44 -10.38
N ILE A 252 20.00 -5.33 -10.61
CA ILE A 252 20.62 -5.46 -11.93
C ILE A 252 20.31 -6.85 -12.51
N ASP A 253 20.52 -7.92 -11.75
CA ASP A 253 20.20 -9.29 -12.18
C ASP A 253 18.74 -9.42 -12.58
N SER A 254 17.82 -8.86 -11.78
CA SER A 254 16.40 -8.87 -12.11
C SER A 254 16.10 -8.10 -13.40
N ILE A 255 16.72 -6.93 -13.61
CA ILE A 255 16.52 -6.11 -14.81
C ILE A 255 17.03 -6.85 -16.05
N VAL A 256 18.26 -7.38 -16.00
CA VAL A 256 18.89 -8.09 -17.13
C VAL A 256 18.04 -9.30 -17.53
N ASN A 257 17.60 -10.10 -16.56
CA ASN A 257 16.75 -11.26 -16.82
C ASN A 257 15.39 -10.86 -17.40
N GLU A 258 14.76 -9.80 -16.88
CA GLU A 258 13.46 -9.32 -17.36
C GLU A 258 13.54 -8.76 -18.79
N VAL A 259 14.54 -7.94 -19.11
CA VAL A 259 14.77 -7.42 -20.47
C VAL A 259 15.04 -8.55 -21.45
N ALA A 260 15.86 -9.54 -21.07
CA ALA A 260 16.18 -10.67 -21.92
C ALA A 260 14.92 -11.51 -22.21
N ALA A 261 14.14 -11.83 -21.18
CA ALA A 261 12.93 -12.64 -21.32
C ALA A 261 11.84 -11.94 -22.14
N LEU A 262 11.68 -10.62 -21.96
CA LEU A 262 10.73 -9.79 -22.71
C LEU A 262 11.25 -9.39 -24.10
N LYS A 263 12.52 -9.67 -24.43
CA LYS A 263 13.20 -9.30 -25.68
C LYS A 263 13.16 -7.78 -25.96
N LEU A 264 13.41 -6.97 -24.93
CA LEU A 264 13.25 -5.51 -25.00
C LEU A 264 14.51 -4.76 -25.45
N LYS A 265 15.64 -5.43 -25.72
CA LYS A 265 16.93 -4.75 -26.03
C LYS A 265 16.82 -3.70 -27.15
N GLU A 266 16.05 -4.00 -28.20
CA GLU A 266 15.88 -3.10 -29.36
C GLU A 266 14.76 -2.07 -29.19
N GLU A 267 13.94 -2.19 -28.13
CA GLU A 267 12.84 -1.26 -27.89
C GLU A 267 13.38 0.06 -27.31
N SER A 268 12.73 1.16 -27.69
CA SER A 268 13.07 2.48 -27.17
C SER A 268 12.40 2.72 -25.82
N PHE A 269 13.07 3.42 -24.90
CA PHE A 269 12.41 3.90 -23.66
C PHE A 269 11.19 4.77 -23.96
N SER A 270 11.22 5.56 -25.05
CA SER A 270 10.10 6.40 -25.49
C SER A 270 8.88 5.62 -26.00
N SER A 271 9.04 4.33 -26.30
CA SER A 271 7.95 3.48 -26.79
C SER A 271 7.06 2.93 -25.67
N TYR A 272 7.48 3.06 -24.42
CA TYR A 272 6.74 2.62 -23.23
C TYR A 272 6.14 1.20 -23.38
N PRO A 273 6.97 0.18 -23.65
CA PRO A 273 6.46 -1.16 -23.93
C PRO A 273 5.71 -1.70 -22.72
N THR A 274 4.44 -2.10 -22.93
CA THR A 274 3.59 -2.71 -21.90
C THR A 274 3.63 -4.23 -22.00
N LEU A 275 3.27 -4.94 -20.92
CA LEU A 275 3.14 -6.39 -20.98
C LEU A 275 2.16 -6.82 -22.08
N ARG A 276 1.02 -6.13 -22.23
CA ARG A 276 0.03 -6.43 -23.27
C ARG A 276 0.62 -6.31 -24.66
N TYR A 277 1.38 -5.24 -24.92
CA TYR A 277 2.04 -5.02 -26.21
C TYR A 277 3.06 -6.13 -26.52
N VAL A 278 3.88 -6.49 -25.53
CA VAL A 278 4.90 -7.54 -25.71
C VAL A 278 4.25 -8.93 -25.87
N ALA A 279 3.17 -9.21 -25.15
CA ALA A 279 2.38 -10.44 -25.28
C ALA A 279 1.72 -10.57 -26.66
N ALA A 280 1.28 -9.47 -27.26
CA ALA A 280 0.70 -9.47 -28.61
C ALA A 280 1.72 -9.88 -29.71
N LYS A 281 3.02 -9.79 -29.43
CA LYS A 281 4.11 -10.30 -30.28
C LYS A 281 4.45 -11.78 -30.00
N ASP A 282 3.53 -12.52 -29.37
CA ASP A 282 3.68 -13.93 -28.97
C ASP A 282 4.89 -14.20 -28.04
N ASN A 283 5.24 -13.22 -27.20
CA ASN A 283 6.26 -13.42 -26.18
C ASN A 283 5.73 -14.34 -25.06
N LYS A 284 6.28 -15.55 -24.96
CA LYS A 284 5.89 -16.55 -23.96
C LYS A 284 6.01 -16.06 -22.51
N PHE A 285 7.06 -15.29 -22.20
CA PHE A 285 7.28 -14.76 -20.86
C PHE A 285 6.22 -13.71 -20.50
N ALA A 286 5.91 -12.79 -21.41
CA ALA A 286 4.84 -11.80 -21.20
C ALA A 286 3.47 -12.47 -21.02
N ASN A 287 3.13 -13.45 -21.86
CA ASN A 287 1.91 -14.24 -21.72
C ASN A 287 1.84 -14.98 -20.37
N SER A 288 2.96 -15.59 -19.94
CA SER A 288 3.07 -16.22 -18.63
C SER A 288 2.88 -15.22 -17.48
N MET A 289 3.50 -14.04 -17.56
CA MET A 289 3.37 -12.99 -16.55
C MET A 289 1.92 -12.49 -16.42
N ILE A 290 1.24 -12.27 -17.55
CA ILE A 290 -0.19 -11.90 -17.58
C ILE A 290 -1.04 -13.00 -16.92
N ASN A 291 -0.75 -14.27 -17.18
CA ASN A 291 -1.47 -15.38 -16.56
C ASN A 291 -1.23 -15.44 -15.05
N ARG A 292 0.01 -15.28 -14.58
CA ARG A 292 0.34 -15.19 -13.15
C ARG A 292 -0.41 -14.06 -12.45
N ILE A 293 -0.44 -12.87 -13.06
CA ILE A 293 -1.22 -11.72 -12.56
C ILE A 293 -2.71 -12.09 -12.45
N ARG A 294 -3.30 -12.67 -13.50
CA ARG A 294 -4.71 -13.09 -13.49
C ARG A 294 -4.99 -14.18 -12.46
N GLU A 295 -4.08 -15.12 -12.28
CA GLU A 295 -4.19 -16.16 -11.25
C GLU A 295 -4.19 -15.57 -9.84
N LEU A 296 -3.31 -14.60 -9.56
CA LEU A 296 -3.33 -13.85 -8.31
C LEU A 296 -4.66 -13.11 -8.11
N SER A 297 -5.16 -12.42 -9.15
CA SER A 297 -6.47 -11.75 -9.10
C SER A 297 -7.60 -12.72 -8.81
N ASN A 298 -7.58 -13.92 -9.42
CA ASN A 298 -8.58 -14.96 -9.19
C ASN A 298 -8.50 -15.54 -7.77
N LYS A 299 -7.29 -15.69 -7.21
CA LYS A 299 -7.10 -16.11 -5.81
C LYS A 299 -7.70 -15.07 -4.86
N ILE A 300 -7.50 -13.79 -5.13
CA ILE A 300 -8.09 -12.70 -4.35
C ILE A 300 -9.63 -12.75 -4.42
N ASP A 301 -10.20 -12.93 -5.61
CA ASP A 301 -11.65 -13.07 -5.78
C ASP A 301 -12.21 -14.28 -5.00
N CYS A 302 -11.47 -15.38 -4.96
CA CYS A 302 -11.83 -16.55 -4.18
C CYS A 302 -11.82 -16.25 -2.67
N ILE A 303 -10.82 -15.50 -2.18
CA ILE A 303 -10.77 -15.07 -0.76
C ILE A 303 -11.98 -14.19 -0.45
N LEU A 304 -12.24 -13.16 -1.26
CA LEU A 304 -13.35 -12.22 -1.07
C LEU A 304 -14.72 -12.90 -1.12
N LYS A 305 -14.90 -13.93 -1.96
CA LYS A 305 -16.17 -14.66 -2.07
C LYS A 305 -16.43 -15.60 -0.89
N ASN A 306 -15.39 -16.07 -0.21
CA ASN A 306 -15.49 -17.10 0.82
C ASN A 306 -15.53 -16.53 2.26
N VAL A 307 -15.31 -15.22 2.42
CA VAL A 307 -15.42 -14.55 3.72
C VAL A 307 -16.88 -14.27 4.05
N ASP A 308 -17.23 -14.27 5.34
CA ASP A 308 -18.60 -14.05 5.83
C ASP A 308 -18.61 -12.95 6.88
N LEU A 309 -18.67 -11.67 6.49
CA LEU A 309 -18.67 -10.55 7.44
C LEU A 309 -19.97 -10.52 8.28
N ARG A 310 -21.05 -11.13 7.81
CA ARG A 310 -22.37 -11.12 8.48
C ARG A 310 -22.32 -11.65 9.91
N PHE A 311 -21.48 -12.64 10.24
CA PHE A 311 -21.47 -13.18 11.60
C PHE A 311 -20.88 -12.20 12.63
N LEU A 312 -20.10 -11.20 12.19
CA LEU A 312 -19.60 -10.12 13.03
C LEU A 312 -20.59 -8.96 13.15
N PHE A 313 -21.72 -9.02 12.45
CA PHE A 313 -22.70 -7.95 12.38
C PHE A 313 -23.89 -8.19 13.31
N ASP A 314 -24.20 -7.21 14.17
CA ASP A 314 -25.42 -7.20 14.98
C ASP A 314 -26.57 -6.61 14.16
N GLU A 315 -27.52 -7.45 13.72
CA GLU A 315 -28.69 -7.01 12.94
C GLU A 315 -29.65 -6.10 13.71
N LYS A 316 -29.67 -6.17 15.05
CA LYS A 316 -30.55 -5.32 15.87
C LYS A 316 -29.95 -3.94 16.05
N ARG A 317 -28.66 -3.88 16.41
CA ARG A 317 -27.92 -2.62 16.57
C ARG A 317 -27.57 -1.98 15.23
N MET A 318 -27.48 -2.80 14.17
CA MET A 318 -27.03 -2.44 12.83
C MET A 318 -25.57 -1.99 12.81
N LEU A 319 -24.72 -2.62 13.61
CA LEU A 319 -23.32 -2.28 13.81
C LEU A 319 -22.48 -3.57 13.86
N PHE A 320 -21.19 -3.45 13.54
CA PHE A 320 -20.25 -4.57 13.71
C PHE A 320 -19.79 -4.67 15.16
N HIS A 321 -19.72 -5.89 15.68
CA HIS A 321 -18.97 -6.20 16.90
C HIS A 321 -17.48 -5.87 16.71
N ILE A 322 -16.76 -5.61 17.81
CA ILE A 322 -15.30 -5.38 17.73
C ILE A 322 -14.61 -6.61 17.16
N GLY A 323 -15.00 -7.79 17.64
CA GLY A 323 -14.61 -9.06 17.07
C GLY A 323 -15.29 -10.25 17.73
N TYR A 324 -14.68 -11.42 17.56
CA TYR A 324 -15.21 -12.71 17.96
C TYR A 324 -14.13 -13.60 18.56
N HIS A 325 -14.38 -14.07 19.78
CA HIS A 325 -13.55 -15.06 20.46
C HIS A 325 -13.93 -16.48 20.01
N VAL A 326 -13.04 -17.12 19.25
CA VAL A 326 -13.33 -18.43 18.65
C VAL A 326 -13.42 -19.52 19.71
N SER A 327 -12.53 -19.51 20.70
CA SER A 327 -12.48 -20.55 21.74
C SER A 327 -13.70 -20.56 22.65
N SER A 328 -14.31 -19.40 22.92
CA SER A 328 -15.52 -19.28 23.75
C SER A 328 -16.81 -19.17 22.95
N HIS A 329 -16.70 -19.08 21.62
CA HIS A 329 -17.80 -18.81 20.71
C HIS A 329 -18.61 -17.54 21.04
N MET A 330 -17.95 -16.50 21.55
CA MET A 330 -18.60 -15.25 21.95
C MET A 330 -18.20 -14.07 21.06
N LEU A 331 -19.17 -13.27 20.67
CA LEU A 331 -18.95 -11.94 20.09
C LEU A 331 -18.66 -10.95 21.21
N ASP A 332 -17.86 -9.93 20.94
CA ASP A 332 -17.63 -8.85 21.90
C ASP A 332 -18.93 -8.06 22.15
N ASP A 333 -19.18 -7.67 23.40
CA ASP A 333 -20.35 -6.84 23.70
C ASP A 333 -20.29 -5.44 23.05
N GLY A 334 -19.07 -4.95 22.82
CA GLY A 334 -18.78 -3.69 22.15
C GLY A 334 -18.98 -3.78 20.64
N CYS A 335 -19.46 -2.68 20.05
CA CYS A 335 -19.62 -2.53 18.61
C CYS A 335 -18.92 -1.27 18.13
N TYR A 336 -18.38 -1.28 16.91
CA TYR A 336 -17.92 -0.06 16.25
C TYR A 336 -19.11 0.80 15.85
N ASP A 337 -19.27 1.91 16.54
CA ASP A 337 -20.44 2.79 16.42
C ASP A 337 -20.11 4.17 15.86
N LEU A 338 -18.84 4.49 15.54
CA LEU A 338 -18.43 5.79 14.98
C LEU A 338 -17.93 5.69 13.55
N MET A 339 -18.22 6.73 12.77
CA MET A 339 -17.75 6.91 11.40
C MET A 339 -16.23 7.14 11.33
N ALA A 340 -15.69 7.92 12.27
CA ALA A 340 -14.24 8.04 12.46
C ALA A 340 -13.76 6.84 13.28
N SER A 341 -13.58 5.72 12.60
CA SER A 341 -12.99 4.52 13.17
C SER A 341 -12.20 3.75 12.11
N GLU A 342 -11.23 3.00 12.59
CA GLU A 342 -10.43 2.04 11.82
C GLU A 342 -11.29 0.90 11.21
N SER A 343 -12.56 0.76 11.62
CA SER A 343 -13.50 -0.20 11.03
C SER A 343 -14.27 0.31 9.81
N ALA A 344 -14.17 1.61 9.48
CA ALA A 344 -15.00 2.22 8.44
C ALA A 344 -14.82 1.58 7.05
N LEU A 345 -13.62 1.08 6.74
CA LEU A 345 -13.36 0.32 5.51
C LEU A 345 -14.13 -1.01 5.50
N THR A 346 -14.18 -1.72 6.63
CA THR A 346 -15.01 -2.93 6.79
C THR A 346 -16.48 -2.64 6.50
N SER A 347 -17.00 -1.55 7.06
CA SER A 347 -18.37 -1.10 6.87
C SER A 347 -18.69 -0.83 5.39
N LEU A 348 -17.80 -0.11 4.71
CA LEU A 348 -17.95 0.19 3.29
C LEU A 348 -17.91 -1.09 2.45
N LEU A 349 -16.94 -1.95 2.71
CA LEU A 349 -16.74 -3.20 1.98
C LEU A 349 -17.94 -4.15 2.15
N ALA A 350 -18.41 -4.35 3.39
CA ALA A 350 -19.54 -5.23 3.66
C ALA A 350 -20.83 -4.76 2.97
N ILE A 351 -21.05 -3.44 2.89
CA ILE A 351 -22.17 -2.86 2.14
C ILE A 351 -22.00 -3.10 0.65
N ALA A 352 -20.79 -2.86 0.11
CA ALA A 352 -20.49 -3.05 -1.31
C ALA A 352 -20.62 -4.52 -1.75
N MET A 353 -20.29 -5.45 -0.86
CA MET A 353 -20.47 -6.89 -1.07
C MET A 353 -21.94 -7.35 -0.94
N GLY A 354 -22.84 -6.47 -0.48
CA GLY A 354 -24.24 -6.80 -0.25
C GLY A 354 -24.48 -7.69 0.97
N GLU A 355 -23.49 -7.81 1.86
CA GLU A 355 -23.60 -8.64 3.06
C GLU A 355 -24.34 -7.95 4.19
N VAL A 356 -24.22 -6.62 4.29
CA VAL A 356 -24.93 -5.81 5.28
C VAL A 356 -25.72 -4.69 4.59
N PRO A 357 -26.89 -4.29 5.13
CA PRO A 357 -27.72 -3.28 4.52
C PRO A 357 -27.11 -1.88 4.65
N LEU A 358 -27.38 -1.00 3.67
CA LEU A 358 -26.95 0.41 3.66
C LEU A 358 -27.32 1.18 4.93
N LYS A 359 -28.41 0.77 5.61
CA LYS A 359 -28.83 1.34 6.90
C LYS A 359 -27.74 1.29 7.98
N HIS A 360 -26.81 0.34 7.91
CA HIS A 360 -25.61 0.31 8.76
C HIS A 360 -24.81 1.63 8.69
N TRP A 361 -24.56 2.14 7.49
CA TRP A 361 -23.77 3.37 7.29
C TRP A 361 -24.38 4.58 7.99
N TYR A 362 -25.71 4.67 8.02
CA TYR A 362 -26.43 5.75 8.69
C TYR A 362 -26.48 5.58 10.21
N LYS A 363 -26.17 4.39 10.73
CA LYS A 363 -26.11 4.11 12.17
C LYS A 363 -24.78 4.45 12.82
N LEU A 364 -23.72 4.58 12.02
CA LEU A 364 -22.44 5.11 12.49
C LEU A 364 -22.61 6.56 12.95
N GLY A 365 -22.28 6.81 14.22
CA GLY A 365 -22.22 8.10 14.86
C GLY A 365 -21.23 9.03 14.17
N ARG A 366 -21.61 10.30 14.09
CA ARG A 366 -20.83 11.37 13.47
C ARG A 366 -20.64 12.53 14.44
N PRO A 367 -20.12 12.29 15.66
CA PRO A 367 -19.82 13.38 16.58
C PRO A 367 -18.79 14.29 15.93
N LEU A 368 -19.07 15.60 15.95
CA LEU A 368 -18.21 16.63 15.40
C LEU A 368 -17.64 17.48 16.52
N THR A 369 -16.39 17.87 16.37
CA THR A 369 -15.71 18.87 17.20
C THR A 369 -15.01 19.89 16.30
N ILE A 370 -14.56 21.01 16.88
CA ILE A 370 -13.82 22.05 16.15
C ILE A 370 -12.39 22.10 16.68
N VAL A 371 -11.42 21.85 15.81
CA VAL A 371 -9.98 21.99 16.11
C VAL A 371 -9.40 23.06 15.21
N GLY A 372 -8.87 24.14 15.79
CA GLY A 372 -8.29 25.26 15.02
C GLY A 372 -9.27 25.93 14.05
N GLY A 373 -10.59 25.87 14.33
CA GLY A 373 -11.64 26.39 13.44
C GLY A 373 -12.09 25.42 12.35
N ILE A 374 -11.52 24.21 12.29
CA ILE A 374 -11.88 23.18 11.31
C ILE A 374 -12.80 22.14 11.98
N PRO A 375 -13.97 21.84 11.40
CA PRO A 375 -14.82 20.76 11.89
C PRO A 375 -14.16 19.40 11.61
N CYS A 376 -14.02 18.58 12.64
CA CYS A 376 -13.42 17.25 12.59
C CYS A 376 -14.37 16.23 13.23
N PHE A 377 -14.39 15.00 12.71
CA PHE A 377 -15.05 13.89 13.40
C PHE A 377 -14.29 13.54 14.67
N VAL A 378 -15.02 13.09 15.69
CA VAL A 378 -14.44 12.51 16.91
C VAL A 378 -14.38 10.99 16.74
N SER A 379 -13.21 10.41 17.00
CA SER A 379 -12.98 8.96 17.04
C SER A 379 -12.98 8.43 18.49
N TRP A 380 -12.88 7.12 18.67
CA TRP A 380 -12.97 6.50 20.00
C TRP A 380 -11.79 6.89 20.89
N SER A 381 -10.58 6.80 20.34
CA SER A 381 -9.33 7.02 21.08
C SER A 381 -8.66 8.35 20.76
N GLY A 382 -9.09 9.02 19.69
CA GLY A 382 -8.43 10.21 19.17
C GLY A 382 -7.09 9.90 18.48
N THR A 383 -6.76 8.64 18.21
CA THR A 383 -5.50 8.28 17.55
C THR A 383 -5.58 8.56 16.06
N MET A 384 -4.44 8.94 15.48
CA MET A 384 -4.36 9.32 14.06
C MET A 384 -4.73 8.16 13.11
N PHE A 385 -4.47 6.92 13.54
CA PHE A 385 -4.73 5.71 12.76
C PHE A 385 -6.21 5.52 12.41
N GLU A 386 -7.12 5.84 13.35
CA GLU A 386 -8.57 5.76 13.14
C GLU A 386 -9.08 6.64 11.99
N TYR A 387 -8.32 7.69 11.62
CA TYR A 387 -8.65 8.60 10.52
C TYR A 387 -7.92 8.27 9.22
N LEU A 388 -6.71 7.69 9.32
CA LEU A 388 -5.88 7.42 8.15
C LEU A 388 -6.21 6.09 7.50
N MET A 389 -6.33 5.03 8.29
CA MET A 389 -6.44 3.67 7.75
C MET A 389 -7.58 3.44 6.78
N PRO A 390 -8.81 3.95 7.02
CA PRO A 390 -9.89 3.71 6.08
C PRO A 390 -9.69 4.35 4.69
N ASN A 391 -8.72 5.25 4.55
CA ASN A 391 -8.39 5.94 3.31
C ASN A 391 -7.13 5.40 2.60
N LEU A 392 -6.43 4.44 3.23
CA LEU A 392 -5.30 3.71 2.64
C LEU A 392 -5.82 2.51 1.85
#